data_AF-A0A838PLB1-F1
#
_entry.id   AF-A0A838PLB1-F1
#
_cell.length_a   1.000
_cell.length_b   1.000
_cell.length_c   1.000
_cell.angle_alpha   90.00
_cell.angle_beta   90.00
_cell.angle_gamma   90.00
#
_symmetry.space_group_name_H-M   'P 1'
#
loop_
_entity.id
_entity.type
_entity.pdbx_description
1 polymer ?
#
loop_
_entity_poly.entity_id
_entity_poly.type
_entity_poly.pdbx_seq_one_letter_code
_entity_poly.pdbx_strand_id
1 'polypeptide(L)'
;VVLGVVAATVALAWIGLRHLARRADSALADPAEPAAAVAVALVLSGATLAMWAVNPYSALILAPALHLWILATLVDPAPARRTRLLMVAGGLLLPALLVAYELITLHLDPLSGSWYLFLLVTGGHVGVVSALLGCVLAAVLGSVVAIASAGHPQAEGSSGDPPSVRGPGSYAGPGSLGGTSSALRR
;
A
#
# COMPACT_ATOMS: atom_id res chain seq x y z
N VAL A 1 16.24 30.74 2.52
CA VAL A 1 15.27 31.34 1.57
C VAL A 1 14.83 30.33 0.51
N VAL A 2 15.74 29.74 -0.28
CA VAL A 2 15.39 28.77 -1.36
C VAL A 2 14.58 27.57 -0.85
N LEU A 3 15.02 26.92 0.24
CA LEU A 3 14.24 25.83 0.88
C LEU A 3 12.83 26.25 1.29
N GLY A 4 12.66 27.48 1.78
CA GLY A 4 11.35 28.00 2.17
C GLY A 4 10.42 28.21 0.98
N VAL A 5 10.96 28.68 -0.15
CA VAL A 5 10.21 28.85 -1.41
C VAL A 5 9.83 27.49 -2.02
N VAL A 6 10.77 26.53 -2.01
CA VAL A 6 10.50 25.16 -2.47
C VAL A 6 9.45 24.49 -1.58
N ALA A 7 9.59 24.60 -0.25
CA ALA A 7 8.60 24.06 0.68
C ALA A 7 7.22 24.70 0.48
N ALA A 8 7.15 26.02 0.27
CA ALA A 8 5.90 26.72 0.02
C ALA A 8 5.26 26.32 -1.32
N THR A 9 6.04 26.15 -2.39
CA THR A 9 5.54 25.71 -3.69
C THR A 9 5.05 24.26 -3.65
N VAL A 10 5.77 23.37 -2.96
CA VAL A 10 5.32 22.00 -2.70
C VAL A 10 4.04 21.99 -1.88
N ALA A 11 3.95 22.82 -0.83
CA ALA A 11 2.76 22.94 0.00
C ALA A 11 1.55 23.45 -0.80
N LEU A 12 1.73 24.46 -1.65
CA LEU A 12 0.68 24.99 -2.51
C LEU A 12 0.22 23.97 -3.55
N ALA A 13 1.17 23.28 -4.21
CA ALA A 13 0.87 22.21 -5.14
C ALA A 13 0.10 21.08 -4.44
N TRP A 14 0.53 20.68 -3.24
CA TRP A 14 -0.14 19.68 -2.42
C TRP A 14 -1.57 20.10 -2.03
N ILE A 15 -1.76 21.35 -1.58
CA ILE A 15 -3.07 21.89 -1.22
C ILE A 15 -3.98 21.90 -2.45
N GLY A 16 -3.47 22.33 -3.61
CA GLY A 16 -4.20 22.32 -4.88
C GLY A 16 -4.62 20.91 -5.28
N LEU A 17 -3.68 19.96 -5.28
CA LEU A 17 -3.95 18.56 -5.61
C LEU A 17 -4.97 17.94 -4.66
N ARG A 18 -4.86 18.24 -3.36
CA ARG A 18 -5.82 17.78 -2.34
C ARG A 18 -7.20 18.40 -2.52
N HIS A 19 -7.27 19.65 -2.93
CA HIS A 19 -8.54 20.31 -3.24
C HIS A 19 -9.20 19.70 -4.49
N LEU A 20 -8.43 19.33 -5.50
CA LEU A 20 -8.94 18.59 -6.67
C LEU A 20 -9.36 17.17 -6.29
N ALA A 21 -8.56 16.47 -5.49
CA ALA A 21 -8.88 15.12 -5.01
C ALA A 21 -10.14 15.09 -4.14
N ARG A 22 -10.41 16.14 -3.36
CA ARG A 22 -11.67 16.28 -2.59
C ARG A 22 -12.89 16.56 -3.48
N ARG A 23 -12.70 17.02 -4.71
CA ARG A 23 -13.78 17.14 -5.71
C ARG A 23 -14.02 15.83 -6.46
N ALA A 24 -13.11 14.86 -6.36
CA ALA A 24 -13.38 13.51 -6.83
C ALA A 24 -14.48 12.90 -5.96
N ASP A 25 -15.33 12.10 -6.58
CA ASP A 25 -16.52 11.53 -5.95
C ASP A 25 -16.13 10.79 -4.67
N SER A 26 -16.67 11.21 -3.52
CA SER A 26 -16.29 10.65 -2.22
C SER A 26 -16.64 9.16 -2.10
N ALA A 27 -17.58 8.68 -2.92
CA ALA A 27 -17.93 7.27 -3.03
C ALA A 27 -16.79 6.41 -3.61
N LEU A 28 -15.93 6.97 -4.47
CA LEU A 28 -14.78 6.29 -5.07
C LEU A 28 -13.49 6.40 -4.21
N ALA A 29 -13.57 7.14 -3.09
CA ALA A 29 -12.41 7.45 -2.26
C ALA A 29 -12.25 6.51 -1.07
N ASP A 30 -13.09 5.47 -0.93
CA ASP A 30 -13.01 4.54 0.19
C ASP A 30 -11.79 3.61 0.04
N PRO A 31 -10.76 3.76 0.90
CA PRO A 31 -9.56 2.92 0.84
C PRO A 31 -9.81 1.47 1.27
N ALA A 32 -11.00 1.16 1.80
CA ALA A 32 -11.36 -0.21 2.19
C ALA A 32 -11.84 -1.05 1.00
N GLU A 33 -12.15 -0.46 -0.15
CA GLU A 33 -12.57 -1.22 -1.33
C GLU A 33 -11.44 -2.07 -1.92
N PRO A 34 -11.71 -3.32 -2.32
CA PRO A 34 -10.70 -4.20 -2.93
C PRO A 34 -10.15 -3.64 -4.24
N ALA A 35 -10.92 -2.82 -4.97
CA ALA A 35 -10.48 -2.16 -6.18
C ALA A 35 -9.31 -1.20 -5.95
N ALA A 36 -9.26 -0.51 -4.79
CA ALA A 36 -8.17 0.38 -4.42
C ALA A 36 -6.86 -0.39 -4.24
N ALA A 37 -6.92 -1.55 -3.58
CA ALA A 37 -5.75 -2.42 -3.39
C ALA A 37 -5.19 -2.92 -4.74
N VAL A 38 -6.05 -3.36 -5.65
CA VAL A 38 -5.65 -3.81 -7.00
C VAL A 38 -5.03 -2.68 -7.81
N ALA A 39 -5.63 -1.48 -7.81
CA ALA A 39 -5.08 -0.32 -8.50
C ALA A 39 -3.69 0.04 -7.98
N VAL A 40 -3.51 0.06 -6.65
CA VAL A 40 -2.21 0.31 -6.01
C VAL A 40 -1.19 -0.76 -6.39
N ALA A 41 -1.55 -2.04 -6.39
CA ALA A 41 -0.66 -3.12 -6.79
C ALA A 41 -0.23 -3.04 -8.27
N LEU A 42 -1.13 -2.64 -9.18
CA LEU A 42 -0.83 -2.42 -10.59
C LEU A 42 0.16 -1.25 -10.77
N VAL A 43 -0.09 -0.11 -10.12
CA VAL A 43 0.79 1.05 -10.20
C VAL A 43 2.16 0.72 -9.59
N LEU A 44 2.18 0.04 -8.44
CA LEU A 44 3.42 -0.39 -7.79
C LEU A 44 4.23 -1.32 -8.71
N SER A 45 3.59 -2.32 -9.32
CA SER A 45 4.23 -3.25 -10.26
C SER A 45 4.77 -2.54 -11.50
N GLY A 46 3.97 -1.64 -12.10
CA GLY A 46 4.37 -0.85 -13.25
C GLY A 46 5.54 0.09 -12.93
N ALA A 47 5.51 0.75 -11.77
CA ALA A 47 6.58 1.64 -11.32
C ALA A 47 7.88 0.86 -11.05
N THR A 48 7.82 -0.30 -10.41
CA THR A 48 9.00 -1.15 -10.19
C THR A 48 9.57 -1.69 -11.51
N LEU A 49 8.72 -2.05 -12.47
CA LEU A 49 9.16 -2.49 -13.80
C LEU A 49 9.79 -1.35 -14.61
N ALA A 50 9.21 -0.15 -14.56
CA ALA A 50 9.81 1.04 -15.14
C ALA A 50 11.15 1.39 -14.46
N MET A 51 11.23 1.25 -13.13
CA MET A 51 12.46 1.43 -12.38
C MET A 51 13.52 0.40 -12.80
N TRP A 52 13.13 -0.85 -13.07
CA TRP A 52 14.05 -1.88 -13.56
C TRP A 52 14.71 -1.50 -14.88
N ALA A 53 13.95 -0.89 -15.80
CA ALA A 53 14.48 -0.41 -17.08
C ALA A 53 15.47 0.76 -16.94
N VAL A 54 15.32 1.60 -15.92
CA VAL A 54 16.19 2.75 -15.65
C VAL A 54 17.42 2.36 -14.81
N ASN A 55 17.20 1.58 -13.75
CA ASN A 55 18.22 1.10 -12.83
C ASN A 55 17.79 -0.25 -12.20
N PRO A 56 18.33 -1.38 -12.67
CA PRO A 56 17.94 -2.70 -12.17
C PRO A 56 18.34 -2.89 -10.70
N TYR A 57 19.41 -2.26 -10.22
CA TYR A 57 19.83 -2.37 -8.82
C TYR A 57 18.85 -1.69 -7.87
N SER A 58 18.36 -0.50 -8.23
CA SER A 58 17.32 0.16 -7.44
C SER A 58 16.03 -0.67 -7.40
N ALA A 59 15.67 -1.31 -8.52
CA ALA A 59 14.50 -2.18 -8.58
C ALA A 59 14.66 -3.45 -7.73
N LEU A 60 15.87 -4.04 -7.66
CA LEU A 60 16.17 -5.16 -6.76
C LEU A 60 16.00 -4.81 -5.28
N ILE A 61 16.42 -3.60 -4.87
CA ILE A 61 16.22 -3.09 -3.50
C ILE A 61 14.72 -2.91 -3.22
N LEU A 62 13.96 -2.51 -4.22
CA LEU A 62 12.53 -2.26 -4.12
C LEU A 62 11.68 -3.54 -4.20
N ALA A 63 12.21 -4.62 -4.78
CA ALA A 63 11.49 -5.88 -4.94
C ALA A 63 10.94 -6.46 -3.62
N PRO A 64 11.70 -6.59 -2.51
CA PRO A 64 11.12 -7.07 -1.25
C PRO A 64 10.06 -6.12 -0.70
N ALA A 65 10.23 -4.80 -0.89
CA ALA A 65 9.22 -3.81 -0.50
C ALA A 65 7.91 -4.03 -1.27
N LEU A 66 8.01 -4.21 -2.59
CA LEU A 66 6.86 -4.48 -3.46
C LEU A 66 6.08 -5.71 -3.00
N HIS A 67 6.77 -6.82 -2.72
CA HIS A 67 6.10 -8.04 -2.27
C HIS A 67 5.39 -7.84 -0.93
N LEU A 68 6.06 -7.21 0.05
CA LEU A 68 5.45 -6.96 1.36
C LEU A 68 4.25 -6.01 1.28
N TRP A 69 4.30 -5.00 0.40
CA TRP A 69 3.19 -4.05 0.23
C TRP A 69 2.01 -4.64 -0.52
N ILE A 70 2.26 -5.50 -1.52
CA ILE A 70 1.19 -6.28 -2.17
C ILE A 70 0.56 -7.22 -1.14
N LEU A 71 1.35 -7.94 -0.33
CA LEU A 71 0.82 -8.81 0.72
C LEU A 71 0.02 -8.03 1.77
N ALA A 72 0.46 -6.84 2.14
CA ALA A 72 -0.24 -6.00 3.11
C ALA A 72 -1.61 -5.47 2.60
N THR A 73 -1.82 -5.47 1.28
CA THR A 73 -3.01 -4.86 0.64
C THR A 73 -3.95 -5.88 0.01
N LEU A 74 -3.45 -6.97 -0.59
CA LEU A 74 -4.24 -7.94 -1.36
C LEU A 74 -4.53 -9.27 -0.62
N VAL A 75 -3.91 -9.55 0.53
CA VAL A 75 -4.13 -10.82 1.23
C VAL A 75 -5.55 -10.88 1.81
N ASP A 76 -6.25 -11.98 1.52
CA ASP A 76 -7.58 -12.32 2.04
C ASP A 76 -7.53 -13.72 2.70
N PRO A 77 -7.92 -13.89 3.98
CA PRO A 77 -8.44 -12.89 4.91
C PRO A 77 -7.41 -11.81 5.29
N ALA A 78 -7.88 -10.56 5.39
CA ALA A 78 -7.02 -9.42 5.70
C ALA A 78 -6.29 -9.61 7.05
N PRO A 79 -4.94 -9.52 7.08
CA PRO A 79 -4.18 -9.67 8.31
C PRO A 79 -4.45 -8.50 9.26
N ALA A 80 -4.18 -8.69 10.56
CA ALA A 80 -4.37 -7.66 11.57
C ALA A 80 -3.65 -6.35 11.18
N ARG A 81 -4.25 -5.21 11.51
CA ARG A 81 -3.71 -3.86 11.19
C ARG A 81 -2.24 -3.71 11.59
N ARG A 82 -1.85 -4.26 12.74
CA ARG A 82 -0.45 -4.24 13.21
C ARG A 82 0.48 -4.99 12.25
N THR A 83 0.10 -6.18 11.81
CA THR A 83 0.87 -6.99 10.85
C THR A 83 1.02 -6.27 9.50
N ARG A 84 -0.04 -5.63 9.01
CA ARG A 84 0.00 -4.83 7.77
C ARG A 84 0.99 -3.67 7.88
N LEU A 85 0.93 -2.92 8.98
CA LEU A 85 1.88 -1.82 9.23
C LEU A 85 3.32 -2.33 9.38
N LEU A 86 3.53 -3.48 10.01
CA LEU A 86 4.85 -4.12 10.10
C LEU A 86 5.38 -4.56 8.73
N MET A 87 4.52 -5.08 7.84
CA MET A 87 4.90 -5.40 6.45
C MET A 87 5.29 -4.13 5.69
N VAL A 88 4.53 -3.04 5.85
CA VAL A 88 4.87 -1.74 5.23
C VAL A 88 6.22 -1.24 5.73
N ALA A 89 6.43 -1.23 7.05
CA ALA A 89 7.69 -0.83 7.67
C ALA A 89 8.86 -1.73 7.25
N GLY A 90 8.63 -3.06 7.19
CA GLY A 90 9.60 -4.04 6.73
C GLY A 90 10.02 -3.82 5.28
N GLY A 91 9.10 -3.44 4.40
CA GLY A 91 9.41 -3.06 3.02
C GLY A 91 10.29 -1.81 2.92
N LEU A 92 10.17 -0.89 3.87
CA LEU A 92 10.97 0.33 3.92
C LEU A 92 12.38 0.11 4.50
N LEU A 93 12.65 -1.05 5.11
CA LEU A 93 13.88 -1.32 5.83
C LEU A 93 15.12 -1.23 4.94
N LEU A 94 15.10 -1.89 3.78
CA LEU A 94 16.22 -1.86 2.84
C LEU A 94 16.49 -0.46 2.27
N PRO A 95 15.48 0.25 1.73
CA PRO A 95 15.65 1.64 1.28
C PRO A 95 16.14 2.56 2.39
N ALA A 96 15.62 2.43 3.61
CA ALA A 96 16.04 3.24 4.75
C ALA A 96 17.49 2.98 5.15
N LEU A 97 17.92 1.72 5.11
CA LEU A 97 19.30 1.35 5.41
C LEU A 97 20.27 1.91 4.37
N LEU A 98 19.89 1.90 3.08
CA LEU A 98 20.67 2.53 2.01
C LEU A 98 20.80 4.04 2.24
N VAL A 99 19.70 4.73 2.55
CA VAL A 99 19.73 6.18 2.85
C VAL A 99 20.62 6.46 4.07
N ALA A 100 20.52 5.66 5.14
CA ALA A 100 21.36 5.82 6.32
C ALA A 100 22.84 5.58 6.00
N TYR A 101 23.15 4.56 5.20
CA TYR A 101 24.51 4.27 4.75
C TYR A 101 25.11 5.44 3.96
N GLU A 102 24.36 6.03 3.04
CA GLU A 102 24.79 7.19 2.26
C GLU A 102 25.04 8.41 3.16
N LEU A 103 24.13 8.71 4.09
CA LEU A 103 24.30 9.82 5.05
C LEU A 103 25.56 9.67 5.89
N ILE A 104 25.83 8.46 6.40
CA ILE A 104 27.04 8.17 7.20
C ILE A 104 28.29 8.30 6.33
N THR A 105 28.29 7.70 5.15
CA THR A 105 29.45 7.69 4.24
C THR A 105 29.81 9.09 3.78
N LEU A 106 28.81 9.90 3.44
CA LEU A 106 28.97 11.28 3.02
C LEU A 106 29.15 12.25 4.19
N HIS A 107 29.09 11.77 5.44
CA HIS A 107 29.14 12.57 6.66
C HIS A 107 28.10 13.71 6.66
N LEU A 108 26.89 13.39 6.21
CA LEU A 108 25.78 14.33 6.09
C LEU A 108 24.77 14.11 7.23
N ASP A 109 24.39 15.20 7.89
CA ASP A 109 23.16 15.22 8.69
C ASP A 109 21.93 15.05 7.78
N PRO A 110 20.79 14.54 8.30
CA PRO A 110 19.58 14.33 7.50
C PRO A 110 19.10 15.57 6.75
N LEU A 111 19.24 16.75 7.38
CA LEU A 111 18.87 18.02 6.76
C LEU A 111 19.82 18.37 5.60
N SER A 112 21.13 18.21 5.81
CA SER A 112 22.16 18.40 4.77
C SER A 112 21.99 17.40 3.63
N GLY A 113 21.61 16.16 3.94
CA GLY A 113 21.28 15.12 2.95
C GLY A 113 20.07 15.49 2.09
N SER A 114 19.01 16.04 2.70
CA SER A 114 17.85 16.50 1.92
C SER A 114 18.19 17.65 0.97
N TRP A 115 19.06 18.58 1.41
CA TRP A 115 19.57 19.65 0.56
C TRP A 115 20.47 19.12 -0.54
N TYR A 116 21.33 18.14 -0.22
CA TYR A 116 22.18 17.47 -1.20
C TYR A 116 21.36 16.76 -2.28
N LEU A 117 20.30 16.03 -1.90
CA LEU A 117 19.39 15.39 -2.85
C LEU A 117 18.70 16.42 -3.76
N PHE A 118 18.26 17.55 -3.20
CA PHE A 118 17.71 18.65 -3.99
C PHE A 118 18.71 19.19 -5.01
N LEU A 119 19.97 19.39 -4.62
CA LEU A 119 21.04 19.79 -5.54
C LEU A 119 21.34 18.71 -6.59
N LEU A 120 21.24 17.43 -6.24
CA LEU A 120 21.45 16.32 -7.16
C LEU A 120 20.40 16.30 -8.28
N VAL A 121 19.14 16.57 -7.93
CA VAL A 121 18.02 16.65 -8.88
C VAL A 121 18.10 17.91 -9.72
N THR A 122 18.27 19.07 -9.09
CA THR A 122 18.31 20.37 -9.79
C THR A 122 19.59 20.56 -10.62
N GLY A 123 20.70 19.97 -10.17
CA GLY A 123 21.96 19.89 -10.91
C GLY A 123 21.95 18.84 -12.03
N GLY A 124 20.84 18.15 -12.27
CA GLY A 124 20.68 17.19 -13.37
C GLY A 124 21.47 15.89 -13.23
N HIS A 125 22.04 15.62 -12.05
CA HIS A 125 22.77 14.38 -11.79
C HIS A 125 21.82 13.20 -11.59
N VAL A 126 20.62 13.47 -11.07
CA VAL A 126 19.50 12.52 -11.09
C VAL A 126 18.65 12.79 -12.34
N GLY A 127 18.47 11.77 -13.17
CA GLY A 127 17.61 11.87 -14.35
C GLY A 127 16.17 12.25 -13.99
N VAL A 128 15.51 13.04 -14.83
CA VAL A 128 14.10 13.46 -14.62
C VAL A 128 13.18 12.25 -14.45
N VAL A 129 13.42 11.18 -15.21
CA VAL A 129 12.63 9.94 -15.15
C VAL A 129 12.75 9.27 -13.79
N SER A 130 13.94 9.14 -13.21
CA SER A 130 14.11 8.51 -11.89
C SER A 130 13.52 9.37 -10.77
N ALA A 131 13.61 10.70 -10.89
CA ALA A 131 12.93 11.61 -9.97
C ALA A 131 11.40 11.42 -10.00
N LEU A 132 10.80 11.35 -11.19
CA LEU A 132 9.37 11.10 -11.36
C LEU A 132 8.96 9.74 -10.81
N LEU A 133 9.73 8.68 -11.09
CA LEU A 133 9.48 7.35 -10.53
C LEU A 133 9.56 7.36 -9.01
N GLY A 134 10.52 8.10 -8.42
CA GLY A 134 10.60 8.31 -6.98
C GLY A 134 9.35 8.98 -6.41
N CYS A 135 8.80 10.01 -7.09
CA CYS A 135 7.54 10.64 -6.69
C CYS A 135 6.35 9.68 -6.75
N VAL A 136 6.25 8.87 -7.82
CA VAL A 136 5.20 7.84 -7.96
C VAL A 136 5.29 6.84 -6.83
N LEU A 137 6.48 6.32 -6.51
CA LEU A 137 6.69 5.37 -5.42
C LEU A 137 6.32 5.96 -4.05
N ALA A 138 6.66 7.22 -3.80
CA ALA A 138 6.27 7.91 -2.57
C ALA A 138 4.73 8.06 -2.45
N ALA A 139 4.05 8.38 -3.55
CA ALA A 139 2.59 8.48 -3.59
C ALA A 139 1.91 7.11 -3.38
N VAL A 140 2.46 6.05 -4.00
CA VAL A 140 2.02 4.67 -3.82
C VAL A 140 2.21 4.22 -2.38
N LEU A 141 3.36 4.51 -1.76
CA LEU A 141 3.59 4.22 -0.34
C LEU A 141 2.54 4.91 0.55
N GLY A 142 2.22 6.18 0.29
CA GLY A 142 1.15 6.88 1.00
C GLY A 142 -0.21 6.18 0.86
N SER A 143 -0.51 5.67 -0.34
CA SER A 143 -1.74 4.93 -0.63
C SER A 143 -1.76 3.57 0.09
N VAL A 144 -0.64 2.83 0.07
CA VAL A 144 -0.47 1.57 0.82
C VAL A 144 -0.66 1.81 2.32
N VAL A 145 -0.09 2.88 2.89
CA VAL A 145 -0.28 3.24 4.31
C VAL A 145 -1.74 3.60 4.59
N ALA A 146 -2.40 4.35 3.71
CA ALA A 146 -3.81 4.68 3.85
C ALA A 146 -4.67 3.40 3.88
N ILE A 147 -4.47 2.49 2.94
CA ILE A 147 -5.16 1.19 2.88
C ILE A 147 -4.81 0.34 4.11
N ALA A 148 -3.53 0.28 4.51
CA ALA A 148 -3.04 -0.46 5.68
C ALA A 148 -3.63 0.04 7.00
N SER A 149 -3.90 1.34 7.08
CA SER A 149 -4.41 2.01 8.28
C SER A 149 -5.93 2.05 8.34
N ALA A 150 -6.61 2.04 7.18
CA ALA A 150 -8.04 1.78 7.05
C ALA A 150 -8.29 0.37 7.60
N GLY A 151 -8.86 0.31 8.80
CA GLY A 151 -9.36 -0.95 9.32
C GLY A 151 -10.38 -1.47 8.34
N HIS A 152 -10.25 -2.72 7.90
CA HIS A 152 -11.42 -3.39 7.38
C HIS A 152 -12.45 -3.33 8.51
N PRO A 153 -13.67 -2.81 8.27
CA PRO A 153 -14.80 -3.21 9.08
C PRO A 153 -14.70 -4.73 9.10
N GLN A 154 -14.50 -5.30 10.29
CA GLN A 154 -14.75 -6.72 10.43
C GLN A 154 -16.09 -6.95 9.73
N ALA A 155 -16.20 -8.02 8.95
CA ALA A 155 -17.50 -8.57 8.65
C ALA A 155 -18.17 -9.08 9.96
N GLU A 156 -18.23 -8.25 11.00
CA GLU A 156 -19.20 -8.30 12.08
C GLU A 156 -20.53 -7.85 11.46
N GLY A 157 -21.15 -8.75 10.71
CA GLY A 157 -22.37 -8.44 9.99
C GLY A 157 -22.87 -9.51 9.03
N SER A 158 -22.08 -10.54 8.71
CA SER A 158 -22.66 -11.81 8.30
C SER A 158 -22.52 -12.81 9.46
N SER A 159 -23.40 -12.66 10.45
CA SER A 159 -24.25 -13.80 10.81
C SER A 159 -25.03 -14.22 9.56
N GLY A 160 -24.31 -14.67 8.53
CA GLY A 160 -24.87 -15.40 7.43
C GLY A 160 -25.32 -16.68 8.07
N ASP A 161 -26.63 -16.84 8.12
CA ASP A 161 -27.27 -18.14 8.11
C ASP A 161 -26.33 -19.13 7.40
N PRO A 162 -25.87 -20.21 8.07
CA PRO A 162 -24.94 -21.15 7.45
C PRO A 162 -25.47 -21.45 6.04
N PRO A 163 -24.64 -21.35 4.99
CA PRO A 163 -25.11 -21.45 3.61
C PRO A 163 -26.03 -22.66 3.54
N SER A 164 -27.33 -22.42 3.31
CA SER A 164 -28.29 -23.50 3.30
C SER A 164 -27.87 -24.36 2.12
N VAL A 165 -27.17 -25.45 2.41
CA VAL A 165 -26.85 -26.47 1.44
C VAL A 165 -28.20 -27.08 1.09
N ARG A 166 -28.90 -26.45 0.15
CA ARG A 166 -29.83 -27.17 -0.71
C ARG A 166 -28.93 -28.14 -1.45
N GLY A 167 -28.81 -29.34 -0.90
CA GLY A 167 -28.29 -30.45 -1.66
C GLY A 167 -29.11 -30.59 -2.96
N PRO A 168 -28.63 -31.41 -3.92
CA PRO A 168 -29.42 -31.73 -5.12
C PRO A 168 -30.86 -32.04 -4.71
N GLY A 169 -31.87 -31.68 -5.51
CA GLY A 169 -33.30 -31.68 -5.11
C GLY A 169 -33.87 -32.98 -4.52
N SER A 170 -33.08 -34.04 -4.43
CA SER A 170 -33.30 -35.29 -3.69
C SER A 170 -32.71 -35.33 -2.26
N TYR A 171 -31.99 -34.31 -1.79
CA TYR A 171 -31.37 -34.28 -0.47
C TYR A 171 -32.33 -33.64 0.55
N ALA A 172 -33.05 -34.52 1.24
CA ALA A 172 -33.68 -34.25 2.51
C ALA A 172 -32.58 -33.92 3.55
N GLY A 173 -32.40 -32.63 3.86
CA GLY A 173 -31.44 -32.19 4.88
C GLY A 173 -31.67 -32.89 6.23
N PRO A 174 -30.65 -32.95 7.11
CA PRO A 174 -30.77 -33.59 8.42
C PRO A 174 -31.87 -32.91 9.24
N GLY A 175 -33.02 -33.57 9.33
CA GLY A 175 -34.27 -33.01 9.90
C GLY A 175 -35.51 -33.28 9.04
N SER A 176 -35.35 -33.55 7.73
CA SER A 176 -36.47 -33.78 6.81
C SER A 176 -37.15 -35.14 6.96
N LEU A 177 -36.54 -36.11 7.64
CA LEU A 177 -37.14 -37.44 7.92
C LEU A 177 -37.76 -37.54 9.32
N GLY A 178 -38.05 -36.42 9.98
CA GLY A 178 -38.79 -36.41 11.23
C GLY A 178 -38.00 -37.02 12.39
N GLY A 179 -37.40 -36.15 13.21
CA GLY A 179 -37.19 -36.40 14.64
C GLY A 179 -36.72 -37.79 15.06
N THR A 180 -35.74 -38.41 14.39
CA THR A 180 -35.13 -39.63 14.95
C THR A 180 -34.17 -39.23 16.05
N SER A 181 -34.37 -39.81 17.23
CA SER A 181 -33.70 -39.63 18.53
C SER A 181 -32.19 -39.87 18.55
N SER A 182 -31.52 -40.01 17.39
CA SER A 182 -30.10 -40.35 17.32
C SER A 182 -29.15 -39.14 17.46
N ALA A 183 -29.70 -37.92 17.60
CA ALA A 183 -28.93 -36.70 17.87
C ALA A 183 -28.60 -36.47 19.36
N LEU A 184 -28.74 -37.49 20.21
CA LEU A 184 -28.25 -37.43 21.59
C LEU A 184 -26.76 -37.81 21.63
N ARG A 185 -25.95 -36.76 21.72
CA ARG A 185 -24.54 -36.70 22.14
C ARG A 185 -24.24 -37.73 23.25
N ARG A 186 -23.21 -38.55 23.04
CA ARG A 186 -22.35 -39.08 24.12
C ARG A 186 -21.09 -38.22 24.19
#